data_AF-A0AAD0T3E0-F1
#
_entry.id   AF-A0AAD0T3E0-F1
#
_cell.length_a   1.000
_cell.length_b   1.000
_cell.length_c   1.000
_cell.angle_alpha   90.00
_cell.angle_beta   90.00
_cell.angle_gamma   90.00
#
_symmetry.space_group_name_H-M   'P 1'
#
loop_
_entity.id
_entity.type
_entity.pdbx_description
1 polymer ?
#
loop_
_entity_poly.entity_id
_entity_poly.type
_entity_poly.pdbx_seq_one_letter_code
_entity_poly.pdbx_strand_id
1 'polypeptide(L)'
;MKRTALLLVVLTTLISSLQAHARHSDSDFRERQRERMKERRKEKERKKKINRINWSANYQDLLNENGRFFQRLFRRHDAGRIIGLELIIASSSWSNIESGFGHTMLRFVDDIGTESDDVVLSFVANVDSVKLNYVKGIFGGYPVFPQVKSLRLFMDEYNNRQKRDLDRYIIISNEEIRNNVINELKEQWRQIAKHRIETHKGVMQETVEKLKNYSSEKYGQGQYGILPLRSQTGSIYALSAIPKKTEGQVKTTVEEIFPLLYDLPQSSDLGDYTFFANNCAGALVNFFKQVGLPYHKSLGIKGRIPLALPKYLKRALVNPYPIIKIKSLRELKEKVVEILDLKDIDQLRYDIKPEQVKVLINKLSLNEIRKLNEIVSFDLAAFNEYKAFIKKTDRIGFDELHGLEKVPANLYEICNNSKCESEIKTSLESFYGKGTLAKIQEEGQKLSKREIIKWKRDHRTKRRVRVYTEPYEGLLVNKEILDHQKRFYLLHERW
;
A
#
# COMPACT_ATOMS: atom_id res chain seq x y z
N MET A 1 -5.58 41.74 81.87
CA MET A 1 -4.82 40.54 81.46
C MET A 1 -5.66 39.32 81.05
N LYS A 2 -6.91 39.11 81.52
CA LYS A 2 -7.68 37.88 81.18
C LYS A 2 -8.31 37.84 79.76
N ARG A 3 -8.64 38.97 79.15
CA ARG A 3 -9.28 39.01 77.81
C ARG A 3 -8.32 38.76 76.63
N THR A 4 -7.07 39.19 76.75
CA THR A 4 -6.04 38.99 75.72
C THR A 4 -5.56 37.54 75.62
N ALA A 5 -5.48 36.83 76.74
CA ALA A 5 -5.15 35.40 76.75
C ALA A 5 -6.24 34.54 76.09
N LEU A 6 -7.51 34.84 76.33
CA LEU A 6 -8.64 34.11 75.71
C LEU A 6 -8.68 34.30 74.18
N LEU A 7 -8.42 35.52 73.71
CA LEU A 7 -8.34 35.84 72.28
C LEU A 7 -7.19 35.08 71.59
N LEU A 8 -6.05 34.94 72.26
CA LEU A 8 -4.91 34.19 71.72
C LEU A 8 -5.20 32.68 71.59
N VAL A 9 -5.92 32.10 72.55
CA VAL A 9 -6.31 30.68 72.54
C VAL A 9 -7.36 30.41 71.46
N VAL A 10 -8.33 31.31 71.29
CA VAL A 10 -9.34 31.20 70.21
C VAL A 10 -8.69 31.37 68.83
N LEU A 11 -7.75 32.30 68.68
CA LEU A 11 -7.05 32.51 67.42
C LEU A 11 -6.16 31.31 67.05
N THR A 12 -5.44 30.75 68.02
CA THR A 12 -4.58 29.57 67.79
C THR A 12 -5.38 28.31 67.46
N THR A 13 -6.55 28.11 68.07
CA THR A 13 -7.46 27.01 67.72
C THR A 13 -8.10 27.19 66.34
N LEU A 14 -8.49 28.40 65.96
CA LEU A 14 -8.98 28.71 64.60
C LEU A 14 -7.90 28.52 63.52
N ILE A 15 -6.66 28.93 63.78
CA ILE A 15 -5.55 28.74 62.86
C ILE A 15 -5.24 27.24 62.71
N SER A 16 -5.29 26.48 63.81
CA SER A 16 -5.07 25.03 63.78
C SER A 16 -6.15 24.28 63.01
N SER A 17 -7.42 24.68 63.16
CA SER A 17 -8.53 24.06 62.42
C SER A 17 -8.50 24.40 60.93
N LEU A 18 -8.15 25.64 60.56
CA LEU A 18 -7.94 26.06 59.18
C LEU A 18 -6.76 25.31 58.52
N GLN A 19 -5.65 25.13 59.25
CA GLN A 19 -4.51 24.33 58.77
C GLN A 19 -4.86 22.85 58.60
N ALA A 20 -5.67 22.27 59.50
CA ALA A 20 -6.15 20.90 59.37
C ALA A 20 -7.09 20.72 58.17
N HIS A 21 -8.02 21.65 57.95
CA HIS A 21 -8.92 21.63 56.77
C HIS A 21 -8.16 21.80 55.46
N ALA A 22 -7.16 22.69 55.40
CA ALA A 22 -6.32 22.89 54.22
C ALA A 22 -5.43 21.66 53.91
N ARG A 23 -4.93 20.96 54.94
CA ARG A 23 -4.20 19.69 54.76
C ARG A 23 -5.11 18.57 54.26
N HIS A 24 -6.36 18.50 54.74
CA HIS A 24 -7.32 17.49 54.29
C HIS A 24 -7.73 17.71 52.83
N SER A 25 -7.97 18.96 52.40
CA SER A 25 -8.35 19.27 51.02
C SER A 25 -7.22 19.06 50.00
N ASP A 26 -5.96 19.30 50.36
CA ASP A 26 -4.80 18.95 49.52
C ASP A 26 -4.61 17.42 49.40
N SER A 27 -4.93 16.66 50.47
CA SER A 27 -4.90 15.19 50.43
C SER A 27 -5.97 14.62 49.48
N ASP A 28 -7.21 15.13 49.53
CA ASP A 28 -8.32 14.72 48.66
C ASP A 28 -8.09 15.11 47.20
N PHE A 29 -7.41 16.24 46.96
CA PHE A 29 -7.04 16.65 45.59
C PHE A 29 -5.99 15.70 45.01
N ARG A 30 -4.93 15.39 45.78
CA ARG A 30 -3.88 14.45 45.36
C ARG A 30 -4.42 13.04 45.13
N GLU A 31 -5.37 12.59 45.95
CA GLU A 31 -6.02 11.29 45.79
C GLU A 31 -6.84 11.24 44.49
N ARG A 32 -7.67 12.26 44.22
CA ARG A 32 -8.42 12.37 42.95
C ARG A 32 -7.52 12.44 41.72
N GLN A 33 -6.36 13.11 41.81
CA GLN A 33 -5.36 13.11 40.72
C GLN A 33 -4.73 11.73 40.51
N ARG A 34 -4.44 10.99 41.59
CA ARG A 34 -3.94 9.61 41.52
C ARG A 34 -4.98 8.67 40.90
N GLU A 35 -6.26 8.79 41.26
CA GLU A 35 -7.34 8.01 40.68
C GLU A 35 -7.51 8.30 39.18
N ARG A 36 -7.57 9.58 38.78
CA ARG A 36 -7.61 9.97 37.36
C ARG A 36 -6.41 9.45 36.58
N MET A 37 -5.21 9.46 37.18
CA MET A 37 -4.03 8.86 36.55
C MET A 37 -4.14 7.34 36.43
N LYS A 38 -4.67 6.64 37.44
CA LYS A 38 -4.93 5.20 37.39
C LYS A 38 -5.97 4.87 36.31
N GLU A 39 -7.07 5.62 36.21
CA GLU A 39 -8.08 5.46 35.16
C GLU A 39 -7.51 5.70 33.76
N ARG A 40 -6.76 6.79 33.56
CA ARG A 40 -6.07 7.06 32.28
C ARG A 40 -5.08 5.96 31.91
N ARG A 41 -4.38 5.36 32.88
CA ARG A 41 -3.51 4.20 32.65
C ARG A 41 -4.31 2.99 32.21
N LYS A 42 -5.38 2.64 32.93
CA LYS A 42 -6.30 1.55 32.56
C LYS A 42 -6.91 1.75 31.17
N GLU A 43 -7.33 2.96 30.83
CA GLU A 43 -7.89 3.30 29.52
C GLU A 43 -6.83 3.17 28.41
N LYS A 44 -5.60 3.66 28.65
CA LYS A 44 -4.47 3.49 27.71
C LYS A 44 -4.13 2.03 27.49
N GLU A 45 -4.14 1.20 28.53
CA GLU A 45 -3.90 -0.25 28.44
C GLU A 45 -5.02 -0.94 27.67
N ARG A 46 -6.29 -0.60 27.94
CA ARG A 46 -7.45 -1.11 27.19
C ARG A 46 -7.36 -0.75 25.71
N LYS A 47 -7.05 0.51 25.38
CA LYS A 47 -6.83 0.97 23.99
C LYS A 47 -5.67 0.23 23.32
N LYS A 48 -4.54 0.03 24.01
CA LYS A 48 -3.41 -0.75 23.50
C LYS A 48 -3.81 -2.19 23.19
N LYS A 49 -4.58 -2.83 24.07
CA LYS A 49 -5.06 -4.21 23.90
C LYS A 49 -6.01 -4.32 22.70
N ILE A 50 -7.01 -3.42 22.59
CA ILE A 50 -7.94 -3.37 21.44
C ILE A 50 -7.17 -3.18 20.13
N ASN A 51 -6.23 -2.23 20.08
CA ASN A 51 -5.46 -1.98 18.87
C ASN A 51 -4.59 -3.18 18.48
N ARG A 52 -4.03 -3.91 19.44
CA ARG A 52 -3.25 -5.13 19.17
C ARG A 52 -4.12 -6.24 18.61
N ILE A 53 -5.35 -6.41 19.13
CA ILE A 53 -6.33 -7.35 18.59
C ILE A 53 -6.67 -6.99 17.15
N ASN A 54 -7.06 -5.73 16.89
CA ASN A 54 -7.41 -5.28 15.54
C ASN A 54 -6.24 -5.43 14.55
N TRP A 55 -5.01 -5.15 14.99
CA TRP A 55 -3.81 -5.29 14.14
C TRP A 55 -3.55 -6.75 13.76
N SER A 56 -3.55 -7.67 14.72
CA SER A 56 -3.37 -9.12 14.47
C SER A 56 -4.45 -9.66 13.53
N ALA A 57 -5.65 -9.12 13.67
CA ALA A 57 -6.78 -9.51 12.87
C ALA A 57 -6.62 -9.03 11.41
N ASN A 58 -6.47 -7.72 11.19
CA ASN A 58 -6.22 -7.14 9.85
C ASN A 58 -5.08 -7.83 9.10
N TYR A 59 -4.09 -8.34 9.84
CA TYR A 59 -2.98 -9.07 9.29
C TYR A 59 -3.33 -10.47 8.74
N GLN A 60 -4.21 -11.21 9.40
CA GLN A 60 -4.71 -12.48 8.86
C GLN A 60 -5.56 -12.25 7.62
N ASP A 61 -6.35 -11.18 7.61
CA ASP A 61 -7.13 -10.79 6.44
C ASP A 61 -6.22 -10.47 5.26
N LEU A 62 -5.16 -9.69 5.49
CA LEU A 62 -4.15 -9.41 4.46
C LEU A 62 -3.57 -10.69 3.85
N LEU A 63 -3.20 -11.68 4.67
CA LEU A 63 -2.66 -12.96 4.20
C LEU A 63 -3.69 -13.77 3.40
N ASN A 64 -4.95 -13.77 3.84
CA ASN A 64 -6.02 -14.48 3.15
C ASN A 64 -6.37 -13.81 1.82
N GLU A 65 -6.46 -12.48 1.80
CA GLU A 65 -6.66 -11.68 0.59
C GLU A 65 -5.51 -11.89 -0.41
N ASN A 66 -4.27 -11.73 0.04
CA ASN A 66 -3.09 -12.02 -0.78
C ASN A 66 -3.18 -13.43 -1.39
N GLY A 67 -3.49 -14.45 -0.57
CA GLY A 67 -3.61 -15.82 -1.05
C GLY A 67 -4.66 -16.00 -2.14
N ARG A 68 -5.80 -15.32 -2.04
CA ARG A 68 -6.83 -15.32 -3.09
C ARG A 68 -6.33 -14.69 -4.39
N PHE A 69 -5.61 -13.56 -4.30
CA PHE A 69 -5.08 -12.89 -5.50
C PHE A 69 -3.91 -13.66 -6.14
N PHE A 70 -3.03 -14.27 -5.35
CA PHE A 70 -2.00 -15.16 -5.87
C PHE A 70 -2.61 -16.38 -6.59
N GLN A 71 -3.61 -17.03 -5.98
CA GLN A 71 -4.32 -18.13 -6.65
C GLN A 71 -4.97 -17.68 -7.96
N ARG A 72 -5.55 -16.48 -8.00
CA ARG A 72 -6.09 -15.89 -9.23
C ARG A 72 -4.97 -15.73 -10.27
N LEU A 73 -3.85 -15.09 -9.91
CA LEU A 73 -2.71 -14.89 -10.80
C LEU A 73 -2.18 -16.21 -11.36
N PHE A 74 -1.92 -17.19 -10.50
CA PHE A 74 -1.39 -18.49 -10.92
C PHE A 74 -2.37 -19.23 -11.82
N ARG A 75 -3.68 -19.20 -11.53
CA ARG A 75 -4.68 -19.80 -12.42
C ARG A 75 -4.74 -19.13 -13.79
N ARG A 76 -4.58 -17.80 -13.85
CA ARG A 76 -4.54 -17.06 -15.13
C ARG A 76 -3.27 -17.37 -15.92
N HIS A 77 -2.13 -17.40 -15.23
CA HIS A 77 -0.85 -17.81 -15.79
C HIS A 77 -0.90 -19.23 -16.36
N ASP A 78 -1.36 -20.21 -15.56
CA ASP A 78 -1.44 -21.62 -15.96
C ASP A 78 -2.41 -21.84 -17.15
N ALA A 79 -3.32 -20.88 -17.38
CA ALA A 79 -4.23 -20.87 -18.53
C ALA A 79 -3.71 -20.06 -19.73
N GLY A 80 -2.47 -19.55 -19.69
CA GLY A 80 -1.86 -18.75 -20.77
C GLY A 80 -2.47 -17.36 -20.95
N ARG A 81 -3.11 -16.80 -19.92
CA ARG A 81 -3.92 -15.58 -20.01
C ARG A 81 -3.16 -14.29 -19.71
N ILE A 82 -1.95 -14.39 -19.15
CA ILE A 82 -1.12 -13.21 -18.86
C ILE A 82 -0.36 -12.80 -20.13
N ILE A 83 -0.82 -11.72 -20.74
CA ILE A 83 -0.31 -11.21 -22.02
C ILE A 83 0.74 -10.11 -21.86
N GLY A 84 0.82 -9.48 -20.68
CA GLY A 84 1.71 -8.33 -20.49
C GLY A 84 2.05 -8.03 -19.05
N LEU A 85 3.01 -7.13 -18.88
CA LEU A 85 3.46 -6.59 -17.61
C LEU A 85 3.43 -5.07 -17.67
N GLU A 86 3.03 -4.41 -16.58
CA GLU A 86 3.13 -2.95 -16.45
C GLU A 86 3.74 -2.57 -15.11
N LEU A 87 4.67 -1.63 -15.13
CA LEU A 87 5.06 -0.88 -13.94
C LEU A 87 4.04 0.24 -13.73
N ILE A 88 3.46 0.30 -12.54
CA ILE A 88 2.58 1.39 -12.11
C ILE A 88 3.28 2.16 -11.00
N ILE A 89 3.21 3.49 -11.07
CA ILE A 89 3.78 4.38 -10.06
C ILE A 89 2.73 5.34 -9.56
N ALA A 90 2.43 5.29 -8.26
CA ALA A 90 1.69 6.34 -7.61
C ALA A 90 2.60 7.53 -7.31
N SER A 91 2.19 8.74 -7.71
CA SER A 91 2.93 9.99 -7.51
C SER A 91 3.28 10.22 -6.04
N SER A 92 4.28 11.04 -5.69
CA SER A 92 4.57 11.31 -4.28
C SER A 92 3.40 11.99 -3.55
N SER A 93 3.30 11.74 -2.25
CA SER A 93 2.40 12.46 -1.35
C SER A 93 3.11 12.72 -0.03
N TRP A 94 3.03 13.95 0.47
CA TRP A 94 3.63 14.36 1.74
C TRP A 94 2.75 14.05 2.95
N SER A 95 1.73 13.21 2.80
CA SER A 95 0.88 12.80 3.92
C SER A 95 1.68 12.10 5.02
N ASN A 96 2.70 11.31 4.65
CA ASN A 96 3.66 10.68 5.54
C ASN A 96 5.03 10.53 4.83
N ILE A 97 6.11 10.28 5.58
CA ILE A 97 7.49 10.22 5.03
C ILE A 97 7.67 9.11 3.99
N GLU A 98 7.02 7.96 4.17
CA GLU A 98 7.11 6.82 3.26
C GLU A 98 6.44 7.09 1.91
N SER A 99 5.39 7.92 1.90
CA SER A 99 4.67 8.30 0.68
C SER A 99 5.37 9.40 -0.11
N GLY A 100 6.35 10.07 0.50
CA GLY A 100 7.09 11.20 -0.09
C GLY A 100 7.89 10.82 -1.34
N PHE A 101 8.18 9.53 -1.55
CA PHE A 101 8.96 9.04 -2.69
C PHE A 101 8.12 8.46 -3.84
N GLY A 102 6.81 8.33 -3.65
CA GLY A 102 5.93 7.58 -4.56
C GLY A 102 5.71 6.14 -4.09
N HIS A 103 5.03 5.33 -4.90
CA HIS A 103 4.88 3.89 -4.62
C HIS A 103 4.88 3.11 -5.94
N THR A 104 5.60 2.00 -6.01
CA THR A 104 5.71 1.17 -7.23
C THR A 104 4.92 -0.11 -7.11
N MET A 105 4.25 -0.48 -8.19
CA MET A 105 3.47 -1.70 -8.31
C MET A 105 3.77 -2.36 -9.67
N LEU A 106 3.69 -3.68 -9.73
CA LEU A 106 3.81 -4.47 -10.95
C LEU A 106 2.45 -5.10 -11.27
N ARG A 107 1.83 -4.70 -12.37
CA ARG A 107 0.57 -5.25 -12.85
C ARG A 107 0.82 -6.38 -13.83
N PHE A 108 0.05 -7.45 -13.70
CA PHE A 108 -0.04 -8.57 -14.62
C PHE A 108 -1.27 -8.38 -15.51
N VAL A 109 -1.05 -8.13 -16.79
CA VAL A 109 -2.11 -7.81 -17.75
C VAL A 109 -2.75 -9.10 -18.26
N ASP A 110 -4.04 -9.25 -17.99
CA ASP A 110 -4.86 -10.40 -18.38
C ASP A 110 -5.55 -10.12 -19.74
N ASP A 111 -5.69 -11.14 -20.60
CA ASP A 111 -6.46 -11.01 -21.84
C ASP A 111 -7.99 -11.09 -21.60
N ILE A 112 -8.41 -11.60 -20.43
CA ILE A 112 -9.82 -11.77 -20.06
C ILE A 112 -10.27 -10.87 -18.91
N GLY A 113 -11.45 -10.27 -19.08
CA GLY A 113 -12.06 -9.40 -18.07
C GLY A 113 -11.77 -7.92 -18.32
N THR A 114 -11.80 -7.15 -17.23
CA THR A 114 -11.61 -5.70 -17.24
C THR A 114 -10.24 -5.36 -16.67
N GLU A 115 -9.65 -4.25 -17.10
CA GLU A 115 -8.33 -3.76 -16.68
C GLU A 115 -8.26 -3.59 -15.16
N SER A 116 -9.33 -3.11 -14.53
CA SER A 116 -9.41 -2.94 -13.08
C SER A 116 -9.28 -4.23 -12.28
N ASP A 117 -9.51 -5.36 -12.93
CA ASP A 117 -9.60 -6.68 -12.33
C ASP A 117 -8.26 -7.42 -12.35
N ASP A 118 -7.29 -6.88 -13.08
CA ASP A 118 -5.94 -7.41 -13.16
C ASP A 118 -5.26 -7.49 -11.81
N VAL A 119 -4.43 -8.51 -11.67
CA VAL A 119 -3.64 -8.72 -10.47
C VAL A 119 -2.44 -7.79 -10.48
N VAL A 120 -2.21 -7.13 -9.34
CA VAL A 120 -1.14 -6.17 -9.14
C VAL A 120 -0.37 -6.55 -7.90
N LEU A 121 0.95 -6.63 -8.03
CA LEU A 121 1.92 -6.86 -6.97
C LEU A 121 2.51 -5.52 -6.51
N SER A 122 2.74 -5.40 -5.20
CA SER A 122 3.61 -4.38 -4.62
C SER A 122 4.48 -5.00 -3.53
N PHE A 123 5.58 -4.32 -3.20
CA PHE A 123 6.42 -4.67 -2.05
C PHE A 123 6.23 -3.65 -0.94
N VAL A 124 5.84 -4.13 0.24
CA VAL A 124 5.57 -3.30 1.42
C VAL A 124 6.44 -3.72 2.60
N ALA A 125 6.58 -2.82 3.57
CA ALA A 125 7.21 -3.17 4.84
C ALA A 125 6.25 -4.07 5.65
N ASN A 126 6.74 -5.20 6.12
CA ASN A 126 6.03 -5.96 7.14
C ASN A 126 6.20 -5.28 8.50
N VAL A 127 5.20 -4.51 8.92
CA VAL A 127 5.22 -3.79 10.20
C VAL A 127 4.69 -4.69 11.31
N ASP A 128 5.58 -5.17 12.18
CA ASP A 128 5.34 -6.06 13.33
C ASP A 128 4.59 -5.43 14.52
N SER A 129 4.04 -4.23 14.35
CA SER A 129 3.47 -3.46 15.46
C SER A 129 2.38 -2.49 15.04
N VAL A 130 1.53 -2.13 16.01
CA VAL A 130 0.40 -1.19 15.83
C VAL A 130 0.86 0.20 15.33
N LYS A 131 2.09 0.60 15.66
CA LYS A 131 2.67 1.88 15.25
C LYS A 131 3.98 1.61 14.54
N LEU A 132 4.14 2.24 13.37
CA LEU A 132 5.39 2.23 12.63
C LEU A 132 6.52 2.80 13.50
N ASN A 133 7.52 1.96 13.80
CA ASN A 133 8.81 2.40 14.29
C ASN A 133 9.64 2.97 13.11
N TYR A 134 9.78 4.29 13.09
CA TYR A 134 10.54 5.01 12.05
C TYR A 134 12.03 4.68 12.06
N VAL A 135 12.62 4.33 13.21
CA VAL A 135 14.03 3.93 13.29
C VAL A 135 14.25 2.64 12.50
N LYS A 136 13.39 1.63 12.70
CA LYS A 136 13.40 0.40 11.89
C LYS A 136 13.21 0.71 10.40
N GLY A 137 12.34 1.65 10.05
CA GLY A 137 12.10 2.05 8.67
C GLY A 137 13.27 2.80 8.01
N ILE A 138 14.09 3.53 8.77
CA ILE A 138 15.26 4.25 8.25
C ILE A 138 16.46 3.31 8.12
N PHE A 139 16.74 2.51 9.15
CA PHE A 139 17.97 1.72 9.25
C PHE A 139 17.85 0.28 8.76
N GLY A 140 16.63 -0.19 8.48
CA GLY A 140 16.38 -1.59 8.13
C GLY A 140 16.03 -2.37 9.38
N GLY A 141 14.91 -3.08 9.33
CA GLY A 141 14.37 -3.79 10.47
C GLY A 141 12.93 -4.26 10.29
N TYR A 142 12.31 -3.92 9.16
CA TYR A 142 11.11 -4.59 8.67
C TYR A 142 11.48 -5.44 7.47
N PRO A 143 11.07 -6.71 7.40
CA PRO A 143 11.29 -7.50 6.20
C PRO A 143 10.37 -6.99 5.07
N VAL A 144 10.82 -7.16 3.83
CA VAL A 144 10.00 -6.88 2.66
C VAL A 144 8.94 -7.97 2.49
N PHE A 145 7.70 -7.55 2.20
CA PHE A 145 6.57 -8.46 2.00
C PHE A 145 5.85 -8.17 0.67
N PRO A 146 5.61 -9.19 -0.18
CA PRO A 146 4.82 -9.03 -1.40
C PRO A 146 3.33 -8.91 -1.06
N GLN A 147 2.72 -7.78 -1.38
CA GLN A 147 1.28 -7.53 -1.29
C GLN A 147 0.65 -7.61 -2.67
N VAL A 148 -0.44 -8.36 -2.80
CA VAL A 148 -1.12 -8.55 -4.09
C VAL A 148 -2.60 -8.22 -3.96
N LYS A 149 -3.09 -7.36 -4.84
CA LYS A 149 -4.50 -6.92 -4.91
C LYS A 149 -4.93 -6.78 -6.38
N SER A 150 -6.20 -6.47 -6.64
CA SER A 150 -6.60 -6.01 -7.97
C SER A 150 -6.19 -4.56 -8.23
N LEU A 151 -6.06 -4.17 -9.50
CA LEU A 151 -5.81 -2.79 -9.88
C LEU A 151 -6.86 -1.83 -9.29
N ARG A 152 -8.14 -2.22 -9.29
CA ARG A 152 -9.25 -1.46 -8.67
C ARG A 152 -8.96 -1.10 -7.22
N LEU A 153 -8.47 -2.05 -6.42
CA LEU A 153 -8.20 -1.82 -5.01
C LEU A 153 -7.01 -0.87 -4.80
N PHE A 154 -5.97 -0.97 -5.63
CA PHE A 154 -4.87 -0.01 -5.59
C PHE A 154 -5.28 1.37 -6.08
N MET A 155 -6.17 1.46 -7.05
CA MET A 155 -6.73 2.74 -7.49
C MET A 155 -7.57 3.38 -6.39
N ASP A 156 -8.43 2.62 -5.72
CA ASP A 156 -9.19 3.16 -4.58
C ASP A 156 -8.23 3.68 -3.49
N GLU A 157 -7.18 2.92 -3.18
CA GLU A 157 -6.18 3.31 -2.18
C GLU A 157 -5.39 4.57 -2.57
N TYR A 158 -4.81 4.61 -3.77
CA TYR A 158 -3.90 5.68 -4.16
C TYR A 158 -4.60 6.83 -4.88
N ASN A 159 -5.46 6.54 -5.85
CA ASN A 159 -6.10 7.53 -6.69
C ASN A 159 -7.26 8.23 -5.96
N ASN A 160 -8.14 7.46 -5.32
CA ASN A 160 -9.35 8.00 -4.70
C ASN A 160 -9.09 8.54 -3.28
N ARG A 161 -8.50 7.70 -2.41
CA ARG A 161 -8.26 8.05 -1.00
C ARG A 161 -7.06 8.96 -0.82
N GLN A 162 -5.90 8.60 -1.40
CA GLN A 162 -4.67 9.39 -1.25
C GLN A 162 -4.53 10.53 -2.28
N LYS A 163 -5.40 10.61 -3.29
CA LYS A 163 -5.42 11.67 -4.32
C LYS A 163 -4.12 11.72 -5.13
N ARG A 164 -3.60 10.56 -5.51
CA ARG A 164 -2.32 10.40 -6.21
C ARG A 164 -2.57 9.98 -7.65
N ASP A 165 -1.95 10.69 -8.59
CA ASP A 165 -1.95 10.28 -9.99
C ASP A 165 -1.19 8.93 -10.10
N LEU A 166 -1.64 8.07 -11.00
CA LEU A 166 -0.96 6.82 -11.32
C LEU A 166 -0.36 6.90 -12.72
N ASP A 167 0.91 6.58 -12.80
CA ASP A 167 1.67 6.52 -14.02
C ASP A 167 1.91 5.05 -14.41
N ARG A 168 1.38 4.63 -15.56
CA ARG A 168 1.55 3.29 -16.12
C ARG A 168 2.67 3.28 -17.16
N TYR A 169 3.50 2.26 -17.10
CA TYR A 169 4.65 2.03 -17.97
C TYR A 169 4.62 0.58 -18.45
N ILE A 170 4.49 0.38 -19.75
CA ILE A 170 4.51 -0.96 -20.35
C ILE A 170 5.90 -1.56 -20.16
N ILE A 171 5.96 -2.82 -19.72
CA ILE A 171 7.16 -3.63 -19.71
C ILE A 171 7.06 -4.61 -20.88
N ILE A 172 7.93 -4.46 -21.87
CA ILE A 172 7.98 -5.42 -22.98
C ILE A 172 8.50 -6.76 -22.45
N SER A 173 7.83 -7.84 -22.84
CA SER A 173 8.11 -9.19 -22.35
C SER A 173 7.71 -10.24 -23.38
N ASN A 174 8.47 -11.32 -23.44
CA ASN A 174 8.05 -12.56 -24.08
C ASN A 174 7.40 -13.49 -23.03
N GLU A 175 6.91 -14.64 -23.47
CA GLU A 175 6.30 -15.63 -22.57
C GLU A 175 7.28 -16.12 -21.50
N GLU A 176 8.54 -16.36 -21.85
CA GLU A 176 9.58 -16.81 -20.92
C GLU A 176 9.78 -15.84 -19.75
N ILE A 177 9.91 -14.54 -20.04
CA ILE A 177 10.05 -13.48 -19.01
C ILE A 177 8.83 -13.47 -18.09
N ARG A 178 7.62 -13.54 -18.65
CA ARG A 178 6.39 -13.55 -17.85
C ARG A 178 6.33 -14.78 -16.96
N ASN A 179 6.70 -15.95 -17.49
CA ASN A 179 6.74 -17.20 -16.74
C ASN A 179 7.78 -17.13 -15.62
N ASN A 180 8.99 -16.62 -15.87
CA ASN A 180 10.04 -16.48 -14.86
C ASN A 180 9.59 -15.56 -13.70
N VAL A 181 8.97 -14.42 -14.03
CA VAL A 181 8.41 -13.50 -13.04
C VAL A 181 7.36 -14.19 -12.16
N ILE A 182 6.42 -14.91 -12.77
CA ILE A 182 5.30 -15.51 -12.04
C ILE A 182 5.72 -16.75 -11.25
N ASN A 183 6.65 -17.55 -11.78
CA ASN A 183 7.20 -18.73 -11.10
C ASN A 183 8.00 -18.34 -9.86
N GLU A 184 8.80 -17.28 -9.94
CA GLU A 184 9.50 -16.74 -8.76
C GLU A 184 8.50 -16.30 -7.68
N LEU A 185 7.43 -15.60 -8.06
CA LEU A 185 6.37 -15.23 -7.10
C LEU A 185 5.64 -16.44 -6.51
N LYS A 186 5.45 -17.49 -7.30
CA LYS A 186 4.86 -18.75 -6.85
C LYS A 186 5.74 -19.42 -5.80
N GLU A 187 7.06 -19.41 -5.99
CA GLU A 187 8.00 -19.95 -5.02
C GLU A 187 8.06 -19.10 -3.74
N GLN A 188 8.18 -17.78 -3.86
CA GLN A 188 8.15 -16.87 -2.70
C GLN A 188 6.85 -17.02 -1.90
N TRP A 189 5.70 -17.10 -2.57
CA TRP A 189 4.42 -17.32 -1.91
C TRP A 189 4.33 -18.70 -1.25
N ARG A 190 4.88 -19.75 -1.87
CA ARG A 190 4.93 -21.10 -1.29
C ARG A 190 5.73 -21.10 0.02
N GLN A 191 6.86 -20.40 0.05
CA GLN A 191 7.68 -20.26 1.26
C GLN A 191 6.93 -19.51 2.36
N ILE A 192 6.28 -18.39 2.01
CA ILE A 192 5.42 -17.62 2.93
C ILE A 192 4.28 -18.49 3.48
N ALA A 193 3.60 -19.25 2.63
CA ALA A 193 2.50 -20.11 3.03
C ALA A 193 2.96 -21.27 3.93
N LYS A 194 4.09 -21.91 3.62
CA LYS A 194 4.68 -22.98 4.43
C LYS A 194 5.03 -22.48 5.83
N HIS A 195 5.78 -21.39 5.91
CA HIS A 195 6.17 -20.82 7.19
C HIS A 195 4.97 -20.36 8.01
N ARG A 196 3.92 -19.81 7.38
CA ARG A 196 2.65 -19.49 8.05
C ARG A 196 2.03 -20.72 8.74
N ILE A 197 2.03 -21.88 8.10
CA ILE A 197 1.48 -23.12 8.67
C ILE A 197 2.31 -23.55 9.89
N GLU A 198 3.64 -23.51 9.76
CA GLU A 198 4.57 -23.89 10.82
C GLU A 198 4.47 -22.97 12.04
N THR A 199 4.49 -21.65 11.85
CA THR A 199 4.36 -20.68 12.95
C THR A 199 2.97 -20.68 13.55
N HIS A 200 1.91 -20.84 12.75
CA HIS A 200 0.53 -20.86 13.26
C HIS A 200 0.35 -21.95 14.33
N LYS A 201 0.89 -23.15 14.11
CA LYS A 201 0.78 -24.25 15.07
C LYS A 201 1.47 -23.92 16.40
N GLY A 202 2.68 -23.36 16.36
CA GLY A 202 3.44 -22.99 17.56
C GLY A 202 2.81 -21.83 18.32
N VAL A 203 2.47 -20.74 17.63
CA VAL A 203 1.81 -19.56 18.21
C VAL A 203 0.46 -19.93 18.83
N MET A 204 -0.29 -20.82 18.18
CA MET A 204 -1.55 -21.34 18.72
C MET A 204 -1.34 -22.10 20.02
N GLN A 205 -0.39 -23.04 20.06
CA GLN A 205 -0.09 -23.81 21.27
C GLN A 205 0.34 -22.90 22.42
N GLU A 206 1.26 -21.98 22.18
CA GLU A 206 1.74 -21.01 23.17
C GLU A 206 0.62 -20.10 23.68
N THR A 207 -0.26 -19.63 22.79
CA THR A 207 -1.39 -18.78 23.17
C THR A 207 -2.40 -19.52 24.04
N VAL A 208 -2.70 -20.78 23.68
CA VAL A 208 -3.58 -21.65 24.47
C VAL A 208 -2.96 -21.94 25.85
N GLU A 209 -1.66 -22.19 25.92
CA GLU A 209 -0.96 -22.42 27.18
C GLU A 209 -0.96 -21.18 28.09
N LYS A 210 -0.66 -20.00 27.54
CA LYS A 210 -0.78 -18.72 28.26
C LYS A 210 -2.19 -18.48 28.79
N LEU A 211 -3.20 -18.80 28.00
CA LEU A 211 -4.60 -18.72 28.41
C LEU A 211 -4.92 -19.68 29.56
N LYS A 212 -4.44 -20.92 29.51
CA LYS A 212 -4.61 -21.90 30.59
C LYS A 212 -3.94 -21.44 31.88
N ASN A 213 -2.72 -20.92 31.79
CA ASN A 213 -1.97 -20.41 32.94
C ASN A 213 -2.68 -19.19 33.54
N TYR A 214 -3.03 -18.20 32.72
CA TYR A 214 -3.79 -17.03 33.14
C TYR A 214 -5.13 -17.39 33.80
N SER A 215 -5.86 -18.34 33.19
CA SER A 215 -7.11 -18.85 33.75
C SER A 215 -6.91 -19.48 35.12
N SER A 216 -5.89 -20.32 35.26
CA SER A 216 -5.62 -21.06 36.49
C SER A 216 -5.19 -20.10 37.61
N GLU A 217 -4.34 -19.11 37.30
CA GLU A 217 -3.88 -18.09 38.24
C GLU A 217 -5.02 -17.19 38.73
N LYS A 218 -5.89 -16.74 37.81
CA LYS A 218 -6.90 -15.73 38.13
C LYS A 218 -8.20 -16.33 38.66
N TYR A 219 -8.56 -17.53 38.21
CA TYR A 219 -9.88 -18.13 38.45
C TYR A 219 -9.85 -19.56 39.01
N GLY A 220 -8.67 -20.18 39.15
CA GLY A 220 -8.53 -21.58 39.56
C GLY A 220 -8.72 -22.59 38.41
N GLN A 221 -8.20 -23.80 38.60
CA GLN A 221 -8.26 -24.85 37.59
C GLN A 221 -9.71 -25.28 37.28
N GLY A 222 -10.03 -25.43 35.99
CA GLY A 222 -11.27 -26.08 35.54
C GLY A 222 -12.55 -25.23 35.56
N GLN A 223 -12.49 -23.93 35.87
CA GLN A 223 -13.68 -23.06 35.91
C GLN A 223 -13.99 -22.33 34.59
N TYR A 224 -13.01 -22.22 33.70
CA TYR A 224 -13.11 -21.48 32.45
C TYR A 224 -12.64 -22.32 31.26
N GLY A 225 -13.38 -22.22 30.15
CA GLY A 225 -13.05 -22.83 28.87
C GLY A 225 -12.35 -21.85 27.94
N ILE A 226 -11.56 -22.39 27.01
CA ILE A 226 -10.93 -21.63 25.93
C ILE A 226 -11.79 -21.81 24.68
N LEU A 227 -12.34 -20.71 24.18
CA LEU A 227 -13.17 -20.69 22.98
C LEU A 227 -12.38 -20.07 21.83
N PRO A 228 -12.16 -20.81 20.71
CA PRO A 228 -11.72 -20.18 19.48
C PRO A 228 -12.86 -19.33 18.92
N LEU A 229 -12.68 -18.02 18.90
CA LEU A 229 -13.55 -17.10 18.18
C LEU A 229 -12.97 -16.92 16.77
N ARG A 230 -13.72 -17.36 15.76
CA ARG A 230 -13.53 -16.88 14.40
C ARG A 230 -14.16 -15.49 14.32
N SER A 231 -13.34 -14.44 14.26
CA SER A 231 -13.85 -13.18 13.74
C SER A 231 -13.77 -13.20 12.22
N GLN A 232 -14.53 -12.31 11.56
CA GLN A 232 -14.29 -11.97 10.15
C GLN A 232 -12.87 -11.49 9.89
N THR A 233 -12.15 -11.14 10.96
CA THR A 233 -10.84 -10.53 10.94
C THR A 233 -9.72 -11.47 11.39
N GLY A 234 -9.95 -12.73 11.81
CA GLY A 234 -8.84 -13.60 12.23
C GLY A 234 -9.17 -14.60 13.34
N SER A 235 -8.11 -15.25 13.84
CA SER A 235 -8.20 -16.26 14.91
C SER A 235 -7.91 -15.63 16.26
N ILE A 236 -8.94 -15.57 17.10
CA ILE A 236 -8.88 -15.00 18.44
C ILE A 236 -9.26 -16.11 19.42
N TYR A 237 -8.57 -16.21 20.55
CA TYR A 237 -9.01 -17.09 21.64
C TYR A 237 -9.62 -16.27 22.76
N ALA A 238 -10.81 -16.69 23.19
CA ALA A 238 -11.49 -16.10 24.33
C ALA A 238 -11.44 -17.05 25.52
N LEU A 239 -11.23 -16.50 26.70
CA LEU A 239 -11.54 -17.18 27.94
C LEU A 239 -13.02 -16.95 28.25
N SER A 240 -13.76 -18.03 28.50
CA SER A 240 -15.17 -17.94 28.87
C SER A 240 -15.52 -18.85 30.03
N ALA A 241 -16.41 -18.40 30.91
CA ALA A 241 -16.88 -19.20 32.03
C ALA A 241 -17.52 -20.49 31.51
N ILE A 242 -17.16 -21.63 32.09
CA ILE A 242 -17.86 -22.88 31.78
C ILE A 242 -19.28 -22.73 32.35
N PRO A 243 -20.33 -22.87 31.53
CA PRO A 243 -21.69 -22.73 32.03
C PRO A 243 -21.94 -23.74 33.15
N LYS A 244 -22.27 -23.28 34.36
CA LYS A 244 -22.85 -24.16 35.36
C LYS A 244 -24.22 -24.58 34.84
N LYS A 245 -24.47 -25.89 34.75
CA LYS A 245 -25.79 -26.46 34.44
C LYS A 245 -26.78 -26.01 35.52
N THR A 246 -27.38 -24.85 35.33
CA THR A 246 -28.52 -24.35 36.08
C THR A 246 -29.40 -23.64 35.08
N GLU A 247 -30.67 -24.00 35.10
CA GLU A 247 -31.67 -23.85 34.03
C GLU A 247 -31.78 -22.41 33.47
N GLY A 248 -31.97 -22.32 32.14
CA GLY A 248 -32.32 -21.09 31.43
C GLY A 248 -31.14 -20.34 30.80
N GLN A 249 -31.15 -20.24 29.46
CA GLN A 249 -30.23 -19.50 28.58
C GLN A 249 -28.77 -19.39 29.07
N VAL A 250 -27.92 -20.30 28.57
CA VAL A 250 -26.46 -20.22 28.71
C VAL A 250 -25.95 -18.90 28.11
N LYS A 251 -25.65 -17.93 28.98
CA LYS A 251 -25.02 -16.67 28.58
C LYS A 251 -23.51 -16.84 28.71
N THR A 252 -22.85 -17.14 27.60
CA THR A 252 -21.39 -17.25 27.50
C THR A 252 -20.78 -15.86 27.71
N THR A 253 -20.31 -15.53 28.92
CA THR A 253 -19.57 -14.28 29.15
C THR A 253 -18.12 -14.47 28.70
N VAL A 254 -17.66 -13.59 27.81
CA VAL A 254 -16.25 -13.50 27.41
C VAL A 254 -15.53 -12.65 28.45
N GLU A 255 -14.63 -13.26 29.22
CA GLU A 255 -13.90 -12.56 30.28
C GLU A 255 -12.62 -11.91 29.75
N GLU A 256 -11.92 -12.59 28.84
CA GLU A 256 -10.63 -12.16 28.35
C GLU A 256 -10.41 -12.63 26.90
N ILE A 257 -9.66 -11.84 26.12
CA ILE A 257 -9.41 -12.08 24.70
C ILE A 257 -7.90 -12.06 24.43
N PHE A 258 -7.41 -13.09 23.75
CA PHE A 258 -6.02 -13.25 23.33
C PHE A 258 -5.94 -13.37 21.80
N PRO A 259 -5.39 -12.36 21.10
CA PRO A 259 -5.14 -12.46 19.67
C PRO A 259 -3.93 -13.35 19.40
N LEU A 260 -3.97 -14.13 18.33
CA LEU A 260 -2.79 -14.85 17.84
C LEU A 260 -1.82 -13.86 17.17
N LEU A 261 -0.63 -13.71 17.73
CA LEU A 261 0.41 -12.83 17.18
C LEU A 261 1.29 -13.65 16.24
N TYR A 262 1.21 -13.37 14.95
CA TYR A 262 1.99 -14.06 13.93
C TYR A 262 3.21 -13.24 13.58
N ASP A 263 4.37 -13.88 13.59
CA ASP A 263 5.52 -13.36 12.87
C ASP A 263 5.38 -13.72 11.38
N LEU A 264 5.54 -12.72 10.51
CA LEU A 264 5.50 -12.95 9.06
C LEU A 264 6.78 -13.71 8.68
N PRO A 265 6.67 -14.71 7.81
CA PRO A 265 7.84 -15.21 7.11
C PRO A 265 8.60 -14.06 6.47
N GLN A 266 9.90 -14.03 6.71
CA GLN A 266 10.80 -13.15 5.99
C GLN A 266 11.03 -13.77 4.61
N SER A 267 10.85 -12.99 3.55
CA SER A 267 11.50 -13.31 2.28
C SER A 267 12.97 -12.95 2.45
N SER A 268 13.80 -13.90 2.92
CA SER A 268 15.24 -13.68 3.15
C SER A 268 15.93 -13.05 1.95
N ASP A 269 15.42 -13.34 0.76
CA ASP A 269 16.09 -13.03 -0.50
C ASP A 269 15.80 -11.60 -1.00
N LEU A 270 14.79 -10.92 -0.45
CA LEU A 270 14.46 -9.53 -0.79
C LEU A 270 15.08 -8.52 0.19
N GLY A 271 15.67 -9.00 1.29
CA GLY A 271 16.33 -8.21 2.32
C GLY A 271 15.38 -7.36 3.16
N ASP A 272 15.97 -6.48 3.98
CA ASP A 272 15.23 -5.61 4.89
C ASP A 272 14.75 -4.34 4.19
N TYR A 273 13.51 -3.97 4.45
CA TYR A 273 12.89 -2.75 3.98
C TYR A 273 13.53 -1.52 4.62
N THR A 274 13.88 -0.54 3.78
CA THR A 274 14.30 0.80 4.24
C THR A 274 13.66 1.89 3.40
N PHE A 275 13.27 3.02 4.00
CA PHE A 275 12.62 4.12 3.29
C PHE A 275 13.45 4.66 2.11
N PHE A 276 14.77 4.69 2.27
CA PHE A 276 15.68 5.37 1.33
C PHE A 276 16.48 4.42 0.43
N ALA A 277 16.48 3.10 0.69
CA ALA A 277 17.28 2.17 -0.10
C ALA A 277 16.52 0.96 -0.65
N ASN A 278 15.83 0.21 0.20
CA ASN A 278 15.13 -1.03 -0.16
C ASN A 278 13.63 -0.88 0.13
N ASN A 279 13.06 0.21 -0.36
CA ASN A 279 11.61 0.43 -0.30
C ASN A 279 10.92 -0.36 -1.42
N CYS A 280 9.63 -0.10 -1.68
CA CYS A 280 8.87 -0.72 -2.77
C CYS A 280 9.62 -0.77 -4.12
N ALA A 281 10.32 0.31 -4.51
CA ALA A 281 11.08 0.37 -5.76
C ALA A 281 12.38 -0.45 -5.69
N GLY A 282 13.12 -0.35 -4.58
CA GLY A 282 14.36 -1.11 -4.38
C GLY A 282 14.11 -2.61 -4.37
N ALA A 283 13.08 -3.05 -3.65
CA ALA A 283 12.62 -4.44 -3.62
C ALA A 283 12.21 -4.93 -5.01
N LEU A 284 11.43 -4.13 -5.75
CA LEU A 284 11.02 -4.48 -7.12
C LEU A 284 12.23 -4.64 -8.06
N VAL A 285 13.24 -3.78 -7.98
CA VAL A 285 14.45 -3.95 -8.80
C VAL A 285 15.25 -5.18 -8.39
N ASN A 286 15.34 -5.49 -7.10
CA ASN A 286 16.01 -6.72 -6.65
C ASN A 286 15.27 -7.96 -7.14
N PHE A 287 13.94 -7.95 -7.08
CA PHE A 287 13.09 -8.98 -7.67
C PHE A 287 13.30 -9.11 -9.18
N PHE A 288 13.33 -8.00 -9.93
CA PHE A 288 13.64 -8.01 -11.37
C PHE A 288 15.00 -8.62 -11.71
N LYS A 289 16.02 -8.39 -10.87
CA LYS A 289 17.32 -9.03 -11.05
C LYS A 289 17.27 -10.54 -10.83
N GLN A 290 16.50 -11.01 -9.83
CA GLN A 290 16.35 -12.44 -9.55
C GLN A 290 15.71 -13.18 -10.72
N VAL A 291 14.70 -12.57 -11.36
CA VAL A 291 13.97 -13.15 -12.49
C VAL A 291 14.62 -12.91 -13.85
N GLY A 292 15.84 -12.36 -13.88
CA GLY A 292 16.61 -12.16 -15.11
C GLY A 292 16.11 -11.02 -16.02
N LEU A 293 15.30 -10.09 -15.51
CA LEU A 293 14.93 -8.90 -16.27
C LEU A 293 16.15 -7.96 -16.39
N PRO A 294 16.32 -7.29 -17.55
CA PRO A 294 17.42 -6.35 -17.73
C PRO A 294 17.46 -5.27 -16.65
N TYR A 295 18.66 -4.97 -16.18
CA TYR A 295 18.90 -3.95 -15.17
C TYR A 295 20.15 -3.13 -15.49
N HIS A 296 20.17 -1.89 -14.98
CA HIS A 296 21.35 -1.04 -15.10
C HIS A 296 22.38 -1.37 -14.00
N LYS A 297 23.65 -1.53 -14.39
CA LYS A 297 24.78 -2.12 -13.60
C LYS A 297 24.83 -1.68 -12.13
N SER A 298 24.60 -0.41 -11.83
CA SER A 298 24.46 0.07 -10.45
C SER A 298 23.00 0.32 -10.07
N LEU A 299 22.54 -0.34 -9.00
CA LEU A 299 21.34 0.06 -8.25
C LEU A 299 21.64 1.35 -7.47
N GLY A 300 21.91 2.43 -8.20
CA GLY A 300 22.07 3.76 -7.62
C GLY A 300 20.74 4.29 -7.06
N ILE A 301 20.76 5.53 -6.56
CA ILE A 301 19.58 6.19 -5.96
C ILE A 301 18.33 6.10 -6.85
N LYS A 302 18.49 6.14 -8.18
CA LYS A 302 17.36 6.09 -9.13
C LYS A 302 16.59 4.76 -9.13
N GLY A 303 17.26 3.64 -8.86
CA GLY A 303 16.59 2.33 -8.75
C GLY A 303 15.90 2.11 -7.40
N ARG A 304 16.03 3.07 -6.48
CA ARG A 304 15.53 3.01 -5.09
C ARG A 304 14.46 4.05 -4.80
N ILE A 305 14.12 4.87 -5.80
CA ILE A 305 13.09 5.92 -5.69
C ILE A 305 12.02 5.60 -6.73
N PRO A 306 10.76 5.37 -6.32
CA PRO A 306 9.65 5.13 -7.24
C PRO A 306 9.63 6.11 -8.42
N LEU A 307 9.58 7.43 -8.16
CA LEU A 307 9.53 8.44 -9.23
C LEU A 307 10.74 8.44 -10.19
N ALA A 308 11.88 7.88 -9.79
CA ALA A 308 13.07 7.78 -10.63
C ALA A 308 13.21 6.41 -11.31
N LEU A 309 12.43 5.41 -10.88
CA LEU A 309 12.46 4.05 -11.39
C LEU A 309 12.16 3.95 -12.89
N PRO A 310 11.22 4.71 -13.49
CA PRO A 310 10.98 4.66 -14.94
C PRO A 310 12.23 5.04 -15.73
N LYS A 311 12.98 6.04 -15.25
CA LYS A 311 14.24 6.43 -15.88
C LYS A 311 15.31 5.35 -15.70
N TYR A 312 15.29 4.61 -14.60
CA TYR A 312 16.18 3.47 -14.38
C TYR A 312 15.84 2.32 -15.35
N LEU A 313 14.56 1.95 -15.48
CA LEU A 313 14.11 0.87 -16.38
C LEU A 313 14.18 1.24 -17.86
N LYS A 314 13.90 2.50 -18.23
CA LYS A 314 14.09 3.01 -19.60
C LYS A 314 15.56 2.90 -20.02
N ARG A 315 16.49 3.13 -19.09
CA ARG A 315 17.92 2.90 -19.35
C ARG A 315 18.25 1.43 -19.45
N ALA A 316 17.57 0.56 -18.72
CA ALA A 316 17.67 -0.89 -18.90
C ALA A 316 16.94 -1.40 -20.15
N LEU A 317 16.35 -0.52 -20.97
CA LEU A 317 15.59 -0.83 -22.19
C LEU A 317 14.35 -1.71 -21.97
N VAL A 318 13.80 -1.71 -20.76
CA VAL A 318 12.65 -2.54 -20.37
C VAL A 318 11.31 -1.88 -20.72
N ASN A 319 11.29 -0.54 -20.85
CA ASN A 319 10.13 0.22 -21.30
C ASN A 319 10.52 1.24 -22.39
N PRO A 320 10.12 1.01 -23.65
CA PRO A 320 10.38 1.93 -24.75
C PRO A 320 9.30 3.03 -24.94
N TYR A 321 8.12 2.90 -24.32
CA TYR A 321 6.93 3.68 -24.67
C TYR A 321 6.67 4.88 -23.75
N PRO A 322 5.84 5.84 -24.19
CA PRO A 322 5.38 6.93 -23.35
C PRO A 322 4.55 6.43 -22.17
N ILE A 323 4.54 7.27 -21.13
CA ILE A 323 3.72 7.08 -19.94
C ILE A 323 2.23 7.13 -20.26
N ILE A 324 1.45 6.24 -19.67
CA ILE A 324 -0.02 6.30 -19.68
C ILE A 324 -0.44 6.86 -18.32
N LYS A 325 -1.16 7.99 -18.28
CA LYS A 325 -1.51 8.67 -17.03
C LYS A 325 -2.94 8.40 -16.62
N ILE A 326 -3.14 7.97 -15.39
CA ILE A 326 -4.44 7.90 -14.73
C ILE A 326 -4.52 9.03 -13.71
N LYS A 327 -5.36 10.01 -13.98
CA LYS A 327 -5.54 11.19 -13.13
C LYS A 327 -6.30 10.84 -11.86
N SER A 328 -5.87 11.44 -10.75
CA SER A 328 -6.58 11.37 -9.48
C SER A 328 -7.86 12.20 -9.48
N LEU A 329 -8.76 11.89 -8.55
CA LEU A 329 -9.97 12.67 -8.32
C LEU A 329 -9.69 14.03 -7.63
N ARG A 330 -8.43 14.47 -7.57
CA ARG A 330 -8.04 15.73 -6.92
C ARG A 330 -8.67 16.94 -7.60
N GLU A 331 -8.55 17.03 -8.92
CA GLU A 331 -9.09 18.14 -9.71
C GLU A 331 -10.62 18.22 -9.57
N LEU A 332 -11.29 17.07 -9.55
CA LEU A 332 -12.73 17.02 -9.31
C LEU A 332 -13.08 17.46 -7.88
N LYS A 333 -12.33 17.05 -6.86
CA LYS A 333 -12.54 17.51 -5.46
C LYS A 333 -12.39 19.03 -5.35
N GLU A 334 -11.34 19.60 -5.96
CA GLU A 334 -11.10 21.05 -5.99
C GLU A 334 -12.26 21.78 -6.69
N LYS A 335 -12.72 21.27 -7.83
CA LYS A 335 -13.86 21.81 -8.57
C LYS A 335 -15.17 21.76 -7.78
N VAL A 336 -15.43 20.67 -7.06
CA VAL A 336 -16.64 20.54 -6.21
C VAL A 336 -16.61 21.53 -5.05
N VAL A 337 -15.47 21.70 -4.40
CA VAL A 337 -15.27 22.70 -3.33
C VAL A 337 -15.55 24.12 -3.84
N GLU A 338 -15.03 24.45 -5.02
CA GLU A 338 -15.28 25.75 -5.66
C GLU A 338 -16.75 25.95 -6.00
N ILE A 339 -17.40 24.95 -6.61
CA ILE A 339 -18.83 25.03 -6.98
C ILE A 339 -19.73 25.25 -5.77
N LEU A 340 -19.41 24.60 -4.64
CA LEU A 340 -20.19 24.64 -3.42
C LEU A 340 -19.76 25.73 -2.43
N ASP A 341 -18.76 26.53 -2.78
CA ASP A 341 -18.19 27.57 -1.92
C ASP A 341 -17.79 27.04 -0.52
N LEU A 342 -17.15 25.86 -0.51
CA LEU A 342 -16.69 25.23 0.72
C LEU A 342 -15.34 25.83 1.16
N LYS A 343 -15.14 25.97 2.47
CA LYS A 343 -13.90 26.58 3.00
C LYS A 343 -12.67 25.69 2.84
N ASP A 344 -12.87 24.37 2.78
CA ASP A 344 -11.81 23.39 2.61
C ASP A 344 -12.37 22.07 2.06
N ILE A 345 -11.51 21.29 1.40
CA ILE A 345 -11.73 19.95 0.89
C ILE A 345 -12.23 18.96 1.94
N ASP A 346 -11.80 19.06 3.21
CA ASP A 346 -12.29 18.13 4.23
C ASP A 346 -13.79 18.30 4.52
N GLN A 347 -14.40 19.43 4.09
CA GLN A 347 -15.84 19.62 4.20
C GLN A 347 -16.65 18.71 3.28
N LEU A 348 -16.03 18.12 2.24
CA LEU A 348 -16.68 17.10 1.40
C LEU A 348 -17.00 15.81 2.17
N ARG A 349 -16.40 15.62 3.36
CA ARG A 349 -16.72 14.49 4.24
C ARG A 349 -18.01 14.68 5.03
N TYR A 350 -18.50 15.93 5.13
CA TYR A 350 -19.82 16.20 5.69
C TYR A 350 -20.88 15.89 4.65
N ASP A 351 -22.04 15.46 5.12
CA ASP A 351 -23.14 15.09 4.26
C ASP A 351 -23.60 16.28 3.42
N ILE A 352 -23.39 16.18 2.10
CA ILE A 352 -23.87 17.14 1.12
C ILE A 352 -25.39 17.06 1.06
N LYS A 353 -26.05 18.22 1.02
CA LYS A 353 -27.52 18.35 1.01
C LYS A 353 -28.11 18.17 -0.40
N PRO A 354 -29.41 17.81 -0.53
CA PRO A 354 -30.06 17.65 -1.83
C PRO A 354 -29.92 18.84 -2.79
N GLU A 355 -30.06 20.07 -2.29
CA GLU A 355 -29.93 21.27 -3.14
C GLU A 355 -28.52 21.46 -3.69
N GLN A 356 -27.50 21.08 -2.93
CA GLN A 356 -26.11 21.11 -3.39
C GLN A 356 -25.87 20.06 -4.49
N VAL A 357 -26.51 18.89 -4.39
CA VAL A 357 -26.46 17.87 -5.46
C VAL A 357 -27.03 18.41 -6.77
N LYS A 358 -28.16 19.12 -6.73
CA LYS A 358 -28.75 19.74 -7.93
C LYS A 358 -27.81 20.78 -8.56
N VAL A 359 -27.16 21.60 -7.73
CA VAL A 359 -26.15 22.57 -8.21
C VAL A 359 -24.99 21.84 -8.91
N LEU A 360 -24.49 20.76 -8.31
CA LEU A 360 -23.40 19.96 -8.89
C LEU A 360 -23.80 19.31 -10.21
N ILE A 361 -25.01 18.74 -10.30
CA ILE A 361 -25.53 18.13 -11.52
C ILE A 361 -25.54 19.12 -12.69
N ASN A 362 -25.85 20.39 -12.43
CA ASN A 362 -25.90 21.42 -13.48
C ASN A 362 -24.53 21.97 -13.89
N LYS A 363 -23.49 21.78 -13.07
CA LYS A 363 -22.16 22.38 -13.27
C LYS A 363 -21.05 21.39 -13.61
N LEU A 364 -21.27 20.10 -13.37
CA LEU A 364 -20.33 19.04 -13.66
C LEU A 364 -20.72 18.28 -14.93
N SER A 365 -19.71 17.77 -15.63
CA SER A 365 -19.94 16.81 -16.72
C SER A 365 -20.50 15.49 -16.17
N LEU A 366 -21.17 14.72 -17.02
CA LEU A 366 -21.75 13.43 -16.61
C LEU A 366 -20.74 12.48 -15.95
N ASN A 367 -19.51 12.41 -16.47
CA ASN A 367 -18.46 11.56 -15.90
C ASN A 367 -17.97 12.06 -14.54
N GLU A 368 -17.93 13.38 -14.33
CA GLU A 368 -17.63 13.98 -13.03
C GLU A 368 -18.76 13.72 -12.03
N ILE A 369 -20.02 13.83 -12.45
CA ILE A 369 -21.18 13.51 -11.61
C ILE A 369 -21.11 12.04 -11.17
N ARG A 370 -20.85 11.11 -12.10
CA ARG A 370 -20.73 9.68 -11.79
C ARG A 370 -19.70 9.38 -10.69
N LYS A 371 -18.63 10.18 -10.60
CA LYS A 371 -17.55 10.04 -9.60
C LYS A 371 -17.84 10.74 -8.27
N LEU A 372 -18.95 11.47 -8.12
CA LEU A 372 -19.23 12.24 -6.90
C LEU A 372 -19.27 11.35 -5.66
N ASN A 373 -19.91 10.19 -5.75
CA ASN A 373 -20.01 9.24 -4.62
C ASN A 373 -18.67 8.68 -4.14
N GLU A 374 -17.59 8.85 -4.91
CA GLU A 374 -16.24 8.46 -4.51
C GLU A 374 -15.50 9.59 -3.77
N ILE A 375 -16.02 10.81 -3.82
CA ILE A 375 -15.35 11.99 -3.29
C ILE A 375 -16.16 12.78 -2.25
N VAL A 376 -17.48 12.55 -2.18
CA VAL A 376 -18.37 13.22 -1.23
C VAL A 376 -19.16 12.22 -0.39
N SER A 377 -19.47 12.60 0.85
CA SER A 377 -20.49 11.94 1.66
C SER A 377 -21.86 12.54 1.33
N PHE A 378 -22.87 11.69 1.18
CA PHE A 378 -24.25 12.13 0.98
C PHE A 378 -25.11 11.75 2.19
N ASP A 379 -25.99 12.64 2.62
CA ASP A 379 -27.14 12.20 3.41
C ASP A 379 -28.07 11.35 2.54
N LEU A 380 -29.03 10.66 3.18
CA LEU A 380 -29.95 9.77 2.46
C LEU A 380 -30.78 10.49 1.39
N ALA A 381 -31.19 11.74 1.63
CA ALA A 381 -32.01 12.50 0.70
C ALA A 381 -31.19 12.93 -0.53
N ALA A 382 -29.97 13.42 -0.30
CA ALA A 382 -29.03 13.81 -1.33
C ALA A 382 -28.56 12.61 -2.15
N PHE A 383 -28.33 11.46 -1.50
CA PHE A 383 -28.01 10.22 -2.20
C PHE A 383 -29.15 9.77 -3.10
N ASN A 384 -30.40 9.91 -2.66
CA ASN A 384 -31.57 9.59 -3.48
C ASN A 384 -31.68 10.50 -4.72
N GLU A 385 -31.41 11.80 -4.57
CA GLU A 385 -31.38 12.76 -5.69
C GLU A 385 -30.29 12.39 -6.70
N TYR A 386 -29.05 12.21 -6.23
CA TYR A 386 -27.91 11.76 -7.03
C TYR A 386 -28.22 10.45 -7.76
N LYS A 387 -28.76 9.46 -7.04
CA LYS A 387 -29.11 8.14 -7.59
C LYS A 387 -30.23 8.24 -8.62
N ALA A 388 -31.22 9.10 -8.42
CA ALA A 388 -32.31 9.32 -9.38
C ALA A 388 -31.79 9.92 -10.69
N PHE A 389 -30.81 10.83 -10.63
CA PHE A 389 -30.14 11.35 -11.81
C PHE A 389 -29.33 10.26 -12.53
N ILE A 390 -28.43 9.57 -11.82
CA ILE A 390 -27.56 8.53 -12.42
C ILE A 390 -28.37 7.40 -13.06
N LYS A 391 -29.50 7.00 -12.47
CA LYS A 391 -30.39 5.97 -13.03
C LYS A 391 -30.95 6.30 -14.42
N LYS A 392 -31.01 7.58 -14.79
CA LYS A 392 -31.48 8.04 -16.12
C LYS A 392 -30.37 8.03 -17.17
N THR A 393 -29.14 7.69 -16.77
CA THR A 393 -27.95 7.71 -17.62
C THR A 393 -27.50 6.29 -17.92
N ASP A 394 -26.76 6.10 -19.00
CA ASP A 394 -26.22 4.79 -19.35
C ASP A 394 -25.30 4.26 -18.24
N ARG A 395 -25.32 2.95 -18.04
CA ARG A 395 -24.39 2.30 -17.12
C ARG A 395 -23.04 2.17 -17.82
N ILE A 396 -22.01 2.69 -17.18
CA ILE A 396 -20.63 2.52 -17.63
C ILE A 396 -19.85 1.66 -16.64
N GLY A 397 -18.85 0.94 -17.15
CA GLY A 397 -17.97 0.13 -16.32
C GLY A 397 -17.00 0.97 -15.48
N PHE A 398 -16.37 0.34 -14.50
CA PHE A 398 -15.32 0.99 -13.70
C PHE A 398 -14.17 1.50 -14.58
N ASP A 399 -13.73 0.68 -15.55
CA ASP A 399 -12.63 1.05 -16.43
C ASP A 399 -12.91 2.32 -17.23
N GLU A 400 -14.08 2.38 -17.86
CA GLU A 400 -14.53 3.55 -18.61
C GLU A 400 -14.66 4.78 -17.72
N LEU A 401 -15.23 4.61 -16.52
CA LEU A 401 -15.36 5.70 -15.54
C LEU A 401 -13.98 6.28 -15.19
N HIS A 402 -13.00 5.42 -14.95
CA HIS A 402 -11.67 5.83 -14.50
C HIS A 402 -10.65 6.06 -15.61
N GLY A 403 -11.04 5.93 -16.89
CA GLY A 403 -10.12 6.06 -18.02
C GLY A 403 -9.03 4.97 -18.02
N LEU A 404 -9.36 3.75 -17.57
CA LEU A 404 -8.50 2.58 -17.72
C LEU A 404 -8.58 2.07 -19.15
N GLU A 405 -7.79 2.68 -20.02
CA GLU A 405 -7.68 2.24 -21.40
C GLU A 405 -6.91 0.92 -21.50
N LYS A 406 -7.49 -0.02 -22.26
CA LYS A 406 -6.88 -1.29 -22.63
C LYS A 406 -5.82 -1.04 -23.68
N VAL A 407 -4.59 -1.43 -23.37
CA VAL A 407 -3.46 -1.32 -24.28
C VAL A 407 -3.51 -2.47 -25.29
N PRO A 408 -3.23 -2.23 -26.59
CA PRO A 408 -3.11 -3.31 -27.57
C PRO A 408 -2.10 -4.38 -27.16
N ALA A 409 -2.48 -5.66 -27.24
CA ALA A 409 -1.67 -6.78 -26.73
C ALA A 409 -0.27 -6.84 -27.34
N ASN A 410 -0.14 -6.53 -28.63
CA ASN A 410 1.14 -6.53 -29.33
C ASN A 410 2.13 -5.49 -28.79
N LEU A 411 1.68 -4.43 -28.10
CA LEU A 411 2.60 -3.48 -27.47
C LEU A 411 3.34 -4.08 -26.27
N TYR A 412 2.90 -5.20 -25.71
CA TYR A 412 3.63 -5.89 -24.65
C TYR A 412 4.71 -6.85 -25.18
N GLU A 413 4.70 -7.18 -26.48
CA GLU A 413 5.50 -8.26 -27.03
C GLU A 413 6.91 -7.84 -27.46
N ILE A 414 7.86 -8.76 -27.26
CA ILE A 414 9.20 -8.67 -27.85
C ILE A 414 9.14 -9.27 -29.26
N CYS A 415 9.07 -8.42 -30.29
CA CYS A 415 9.12 -8.84 -31.68
C CYS A 415 10.44 -9.50 -32.10
N ASN A 416 10.32 -10.60 -32.86
CA ASN A 416 11.41 -11.31 -33.51
C ASN A 416 11.40 -11.24 -35.04
N ASN A 417 10.41 -10.56 -35.65
CA ASN A 417 10.24 -10.48 -37.09
C ASN A 417 9.64 -9.13 -37.54
N SER A 418 9.78 -8.82 -38.83
CA SER A 418 9.34 -7.56 -39.44
C SER A 418 7.82 -7.35 -39.44
N LYS A 419 7.03 -8.44 -39.46
CA LYS A 419 5.56 -8.37 -39.40
C LYS A 419 5.12 -7.82 -38.03
N CYS A 420 5.61 -8.43 -36.95
CA CYS A 420 5.35 -7.97 -35.59
C CYS A 420 5.78 -6.51 -35.38
N GLU A 421 6.94 -6.11 -35.93
CA GLU A 421 7.40 -4.72 -35.85
C GLU A 421 6.45 -3.75 -36.54
N SER A 422 5.93 -4.11 -37.71
CA SER A 422 4.94 -3.30 -38.42
C SER A 422 3.65 -3.16 -37.61
N GLU A 423 3.17 -4.26 -37.02
CA GLU A 423 1.95 -4.26 -36.21
C GLU A 423 2.11 -3.37 -34.96
N ILE A 424 3.24 -3.45 -34.25
CA ILE A 424 3.52 -2.58 -33.11
C ILE A 424 3.57 -1.12 -33.55
N LYS A 425 4.23 -0.78 -34.66
CA LYS A 425 4.29 0.61 -35.16
C LYS A 425 2.89 1.16 -35.41
N THR A 426 2.02 0.37 -36.04
CA THR A 426 0.62 0.75 -36.27
C THR A 426 -0.15 0.89 -34.96
N SER A 427 -0.07 -0.07 -34.05
CA SER A 427 -0.73 -0.02 -32.73
C SER A 427 -0.26 1.18 -31.91
N LEU A 428 1.04 1.49 -31.94
CA LEU A 428 1.63 2.61 -31.20
C LEU A 428 1.06 3.95 -31.67
N GLU A 429 1.06 4.18 -32.98
CA GLU A 429 0.54 5.42 -33.58
C GLU A 429 -0.97 5.53 -33.39
N SER A 430 -1.70 4.42 -33.42
CA SER A 430 -3.13 4.38 -33.14
C SER A 430 -3.47 4.66 -31.68
N PHE A 431 -2.67 4.14 -30.74
CA PHE A 431 -2.96 4.23 -29.31
C PHE A 431 -2.45 5.54 -28.70
N TYR A 432 -1.20 5.93 -28.97
CA TYR A 432 -0.60 7.15 -28.42
C TYR A 432 -0.77 8.39 -29.32
N GLY A 433 -1.20 8.20 -30.57
CA GLY A 433 -1.38 9.26 -31.55
C GLY A 433 -0.21 9.43 -32.52
N LYS A 434 -0.49 10.15 -33.61
CA LYS A 434 0.43 10.29 -34.75
C LYS A 434 1.76 10.98 -34.37
N GLY A 435 2.87 10.45 -34.85
CA GLY A 435 4.23 10.95 -34.63
C GLY A 435 4.86 10.48 -33.31
N THR A 436 4.22 9.56 -32.59
CA THR A 436 4.76 9.00 -31.35
C THR A 436 6.01 8.17 -31.59
N LEU A 437 6.03 7.35 -32.65
CA LEU A 437 7.18 6.52 -33.01
C LEU A 437 8.42 7.37 -33.24
N ALA A 438 8.30 8.46 -34.01
CA ALA A 438 9.40 9.37 -34.30
C ALA A 438 9.98 9.99 -33.02
N LYS A 439 9.12 10.40 -32.08
CA LYS A 439 9.56 10.94 -30.78
C LYS A 439 10.28 9.89 -29.94
N ILE A 440 9.75 8.67 -29.89
CA ILE A 440 10.37 7.55 -29.17
C ILE A 440 11.77 7.28 -29.73
N GLN A 441 11.90 7.19 -31.05
CA GLN A 441 13.18 6.99 -31.74
C GLN A 441 14.18 8.12 -31.47
N GLU A 442 13.73 9.37 -31.59
CA GLU A 442 14.58 10.55 -31.32
C GLU A 442 15.09 10.55 -29.87
N GLU A 443 14.21 10.27 -28.90
CA GLU A 443 14.60 10.18 -27.48
C GLU A 443 15.55 9.02 -27.20
N GLY A 444 15.28 7.84 -27.77
CA GLY A 444 16.12 6.66 -27.63
C GLY A 444 17.53 6.91 -28.16
N GLN A 445 17.66 7.44 -29.37
CA GLN A 445 18.96 7.78 -29.97
C GLN A 445 19.73 8.81 -29.13
N LYS A 446 19.05 9.83 -28.60
CA LYS A 446 19.66 10.83 -27.69
C LYS A 446 20.17 10.17 -26.40
N LEU A 447 19.40 9.26 -25.81
CA LEU A 447 19.77 8.55 -24.59
C LEU A 447 20.92 7.57 -24.85
N SER A 448 20.81 6.74 -25.88
CA SER A 448 21.81 5.74 -26.24
C SER A 448 23.16 6.40 -26.55
N LYS A 449 23.18 7.53 -27.29
CA LYS A 449 24.40 8.28 -27.60
C LYS A 449 25.08 8.87 -26.36
N ARG A 450 24.28 9.38 -25.40
CA ARG A 450 24.78 9.88 -24.10
C ARG A 450 25.37 8.76 -23.24
N GLU A 451 24.84 7.54 -23.36
CA GLU A 451 25.32 6.40 -22.59
C GLU A 451 26.56 5.75 -23.20
N ILE A 452 26.71 5.76 -24.53
CA ILE A 452 27.98 5.39 -25.19
C ILE A 452 29.08 6.36 -24.75
N ILE A 453 28.84 7.67 -24.82
CA ILE A 453 29.89 8.68 -24.72
C ILE A 453 29.88 9.34 -23.35
N LYS A 454 30.80 8.92 -22.46
CA LYS A 454 31.05 9.63 -21.19
C LYS A 454 32.34 10.44 -21.27
N TRP A 455 32.33 11.62 -20.66
CA TRP A 455 33.55 12.40 -20.48
C TRP A 455 34.18 12.05 -19.15
N LYS A 456 35.36 11.41 -19.17
CA LYS A 456 36.17 11.18 -17.97
C LYS A 456 37.26 12.23 -17.92
N ARG A 457 37.50 12.81 -16.75
CA ARG A 457 38.67 13.66 -16.53
C ARG A 457 39.88 12.76 -16.37
N ASP A 458 40.86 12.90 -17.25
CA ASP A 458 42.15 12.25 -17.07
C ASP A 458 42.83 12.90 -15.85
N HIS A 459 43.15 12.10 -14.85
CA HIS A 459 43.74 12.59 -13.60
C HIS A 459 45.15 13.14 -13.79
N ARG A 460 45.89 12.66 -14.81
CA ARG A 460 47.25 13.10 -15.15
C ARG A 460 47.23 14.36 -16.00
N THR A 461 46.49 14.37 -17.10
CA THR A 461 46.50 15.51 -18.03
C THR A 461 45.47 16.59 -17.71
N LYS A 462 44.58 16.36 -16.73
CA LYS A 462 43.41 17.20 -16.36
C LYS A 462 42.41 17.46 -17.50
N ARG A 463 42.65 16.94 -18.71
CA ARG A 463 41.78 17.06 -19.89
C ARG A 463 40.57 16.14 -19.77
N ARG A 464 39.46 16.53 -20.41
CA ARG A 464 38.29 15.68 -20.58
C ARG A 464 38.52 14.78 -21.78
N VAL A 465 38.52 13.47 -21.58
CA VAL A 465 38.64 12.46 -22.63
C VAL A 465 37.29 11.78 -22.80
N ARG A 466 36.90 11.51 -24.06
CA ARG A 466 35.73 10.68 -24.35
C ARG A 466 36.08 9.23 -24.04
N VAL A 467 35.28 8.60 -23.20
CA VAL A 467 35.35 7.18 -22.88
C VAL A 467 34.07 6.54 -23.37
N TYR A 468 34.23 5.46 -24.13
CA TYR A 468 33.14 4.61 -24.55
C TYR A 468 32.80 3.66 -23.39
N THR A 469 31.58 3.71 -22.86
CA THR A 469 31.18 2.79 -21.78
C THR A 469 30.27 1.69 -22.28
N GLU A 470 30.57 0.44 -21.90
CA GLU A 470 29.64 -0.68 -21.94
C GLU A 470 28.62 -0.49 -20.78
N PRO A 471 27.37 -0.07 -21.02
CA PRO A 471 26.46 0.40 -19.99
C PRO A 471 25.64 -0.75 -19.40
N TYR A 472 25.79 -1.97 -19.91
CA TYR A 472 24.78 -2.99 -19.74
C TYR A 472 25.33 -4.41 -19.52
N GLU A 473 26.08 -4.61 -18.43
CA GLU A 473 26.30 -5.98 -17.94
C GLU A 473 24.97 -6.74 -17.70
N GLY A 474 23.88 -6.02 -17.38
CA GLY A 474 22.54 -6.59 -17.23
C GLY A 474 21.74 -6.78 -18.53
N LEU A 475 22.13 -6.19 -19.68
CA LEU A 475 21.47 -6.50 -20.98
C LEU A 475 22.02 -7.78 -21.62
N LEU A 476 23.20 -8.23 -21.20
CA LEU A 476 23.70 -9.55 -21.61
C LEU A 476 22.85 -10.70 -21.04
N VAL A 477 21.94 -10.41 -20.09
CA VAL A 477 21.03 -11.39 -19.50
C VAL A 477 19.86 -11.72 -20.43
N ASN A 478 19.43 -10.79 -21.31
CA ASN A 478 18.35 -11.07 -22.26
C ASN A 478 18.60 -10.42 -23.63
N LYS A 479 19.22 -11.20 -24.53
CA LYS A 479 19.55 -10.79 -25.90
C LYS A 479 18.33 -10.41 -26.74
N GLU A 480 17.16 -11.01 -26.48
CA GLU A 480 15.96 -10.76 -27.27
C GLU A 480 15.41 -9.35 -27.07
N ILE A 481 15.39 -8.85 -25.82
CA ILE A 481 15.05 -7.45 -25.53
C ILE A 481 16.01 -6.52 -26.26
N LEU A 482 17.32 -6.79 -26.19
CA LEU A 482 18.32 -5.96 -26.85
C LEU A 482 18.10 -5.95 -28.38
N ASP A 483 17.93 -7.11 -29.00
CA ASP A 483 17.73 -7.23 -30.43
C ASP A 483 16.43 -6.56 -30.88
N HIS A 484 15.34 -6.71 -30.12
CA HIS A 484 14.10 -5.98 -30.35
C HIS A 484 14.32 -4.46 -30.30
N GLN A 485 15.04 -3.96 -29.31
CA GLN A 485 15.29 -2.52 -29.13
C GLN A 485 16.22 -1.95 -30.21
N LYS A 486 17.18 -2.75 -30.69
CA LYS A 486 18.01 -2.41 -31.87
C LYS A 486 17.15 -2.30 -33.12
N ARG A 487 16.26 -3.28 -33.37
CA ARG A 487 15.35 -3.26 -34.53
C ARG A 487 14.30 -2.16 -34.46
N PHE A 488 13.82 -1.81 -33.25
CA PHE A 488 12.94 -0.66 -33.01
C PHE A 488 13.63 0.72 -33.11
N TYR A 489 14.92 0.74 -33.44
CA TYR A 489 15.72 1.95 -33.67
C TYR A 489 15.95 2.82 -32.43
N LEU A 490 15.85 2.25 -31.22
CA LEU A 490 16.09 2.98 -29.97
C LEU A 490 17.56 3.05 -29.58
N LEU A 491 18.38 2.24 -30.24
CA LEU A 491 19.82 2.21 -30.04
C LEU A 491 20.53 2.72 -31.29
N HIS A 492 21.49 3.61 -31.08
CA HIS A 492 22.43 4.06 -32.11
C HIS A 492 23.15 2.86 -32.74
N GLU A 493 23.39 2.87 -34.05
CA GLU A 493 24.05 1.80 -34.85
C GLU A 493 25.40 1.27 -34.32
N ARG A 494 26.03 1.98 -33.38
CA ARG A 494 27.30 1.59 -32.76
C ARG A 494 27.12 0.68 -31.53
N TRP A 495 25.88 0.44 -31.13
CA TRP A 495 25.46 -0.55 -30.13
C TRP A 495 25.27 -1.91 -30.76
#